data_AF-A0A9Y3W0D3-F1
#
_entry.id   AF-A0A9Y3W0D3-F1
#
_cell.length_a   1.000
_cell.length_b   1.000
_cell.length_c   1.000
_cell.angle_alpha   90.00
_cell.angle_beta   90.00
_cell.angle_gamma   90.00
#
_symmetry.space_group_name_H-M   'P 1'
#
loop_
_entity.id
_entity.type
_entity.pdbx_description
1 polymer ?
#
loop_
_entity_poly.entity_id
_entity_poly.type
_entity_poly.pdbx_seq_one_letter_code
_entity_poly.pdbx_strand_id
1 'polypeptide(L)'
;SSEVRVGIEELLNVTVTVENRGENSYNSRVILTYPAGLSYRKFTIQQGRIECNSLDSEDGLSQGMTDCTIDKPIFKSKTGASFIVSYGIETNSQLERKIFVTANATSGNQEHAPTSELYKKKSIDVKYSIFMTFESSLSYNNFTFGKNDLKKPVQKSVKVKYNFYLSVKIGLQSAKFLLTSTASLDYDKTQYIYFSTGSDNSPPVRRIEAEVEVYPEPDFTKEIVGGCLGGLAFLALLTAGLYKAGFFKSKYKQMINENAADGPSPGTDAGATLPE
;
A
#
# COMPACT_ATOMS: atom_id res chain seq x y z
N SER A 1 -7.65 15.54 -29.59
CA SER A 1 -7.03 15.81 -28.28
C SER A 1 -5.55 16.13 -28.48
N SER A 2 -4.93 16.89 -27.58
CA SER A 2 -3.47 17.10 -27.55
C SER A 2 -2.75 16.12 -26.60
N GLU A 3 -3.52 15.33 -25.85
CA GLU A 3 -3.04 14.38 -24.83
C GLU A 3 -3.81 13.06 -24.96
N VAL A 4 -3.12 11.94 -24.78
CA VAL A 4 -3.68 10.58 -24.67
C VAL A 4 -3.54 10.11 -23.23
N ARG A 5 -4.62 9.58 -22.66
CA ARG A 5 -4.68 9.11 -21.27
C ARG A 5 -4.82 7.59 -21.20
N VAL A 6 -3.69 6.90 -21.21
CA VAL A 6 -3.64 5.44 -21.16
C VAL A 6 -4.25 4.95 -19.84
N GLY A 7 -5.19 4.00 -19.93
CA GLY A 7 -5.92 3.48 -18.77
C GLY A 7 -7.09 4.34 -18.29
N ILE A 8 -7.47 5.39 -19.04
CA ILE A 8 -8.73 6.15 -18.87
C ILE A 8 -9.48 6.19 -20.19
N GLU A 9 -8.80 6.64 -21.25
CA GLU A 9 -9.37 6.72 -22.59
C GLU A 9 -9.20 5.38 -23.30
N GLU A 10 -10.30 4.90 -23.90
CA GLU A 10 -10.28 3.68 -24.71
C GLU A 10 -9.92 3.96 -26.17
N LEU A 11 -10.18 5.18 -26.65
CA LEU A 11 -10.06 5.55 -28.05
C LEU A 11 -9.33 6.89 -28.25
N LEU A 12 -8.35 6.89 -29.16
CA LEU A 12 -7.77 8.07 -29.77
C LEU A 12 -8.49 8.36 -31.10
N ASN A 13 -9.19 9.49 -31.17
CA ASN A 13 -9.86 9.95 -32.39
C ASN A 13 -8.98 10.95 -33.15
N VAL A 14 -8.64 10.62 -34.39
CA VAL A 14 -7.86 11.45 -35.31
C VAL A 14 -8.79 11.99 -36.39
N THR A 15 -9.03 13.29 -36.38
CA THR A 15 -9.80 13.97 -37.44
C THR A 15 -8.87 14.32 -38.59
N VAL A 16 -9.24 13.88 -39.79
CA VAL A 16 -8.54 14.16 -41.04
C VAL A 16 -9.42 15.05 -41.90
N THR A 17 -8.86 16.16 -42.37
CA THR A 17 -9.51 17.06 -43.31
C THR A 17 -8.58 17.28 -44.49
N VAL A 18 -9.07 17.05 -45.69
CA VAL A 18 -8.34 17.21 -46.94
C VAL A 18 -9.10 18.14 -47.85
N GLU A 19 -8.38 19.05 -48.50
CA GLU A 19 -8.96 20.00 -49.43
C GLU A 19 -8.23 19.90 -50.77
N ASN A 20 -8.99 19.72 -51.85
CA ASN A 20 -8.46 19.83 -53.19
C ASN A 20 -8.69 21.25 -53.71
N ARG A 21 -7.66 22.08 -53.70
CA ARG A 21 -7.70 23.48 -54.17
C ARG A 21 -7.39 23.65 -55.66
N GLY A 22 -6.80 22.63 -56.28
CA GLY A 22 -6.35 22.64 -57.67
C GLY A 22 -7.35 21.99 -58.60
N GLU A 23 -6.85 21.30 -59.62
CA GLU A 23 -7.64 20.52 -60.57
C GLU A 23 -8.20 19.23 -59.94
N ASN A 24 -8.97 18.46 -60.69
CA ASN A 24 -9.47 17.17 -60.22
C ASN A 24 -8.32 16.21 -59.86
N SER A 25 -8.44 15.55 -58.72
CA SER A 25 -7.46 14.58 -58.23
C SER A 25 -7.98 13.16 -58.39
N TYR A 26 -7.21 12.29 -59.05
CA TYR A 26 -7.62 10.93 -59.38
C TYR A 26 -7.08 9.94 -58.36
N ASN A 27 -7.90 8.97 -57.93
CA ASN A 27 -7.52 7.95 -56.94
C ASN A 27 -6.84 8.53 -55.68
N SER A 28 -7.39 9.63 -55.17
CA SER A 28 -6.88 10.32 -53.99
C SER A 28 -6.94 9.41 -52.76
N ARG A 29 -5.87 9.41 -51.97
CA ARG A 29 -5.79 8.67 -50.71
C ARG A 29 -5.03 9.45 -49.65
N VAL A 30 -5.36 9.20 -48.40
CA VAL A 30 -4.60 9.63 -47.24
C VAL A 30 -4.13 8.40 -46.49
N ILE A 31 -2.82 8.32 -46.32
CA ILE A 31 -2.17 7.27 -45.54
C ILE A 31 -1.84 7.86 -44.18
N LEU A 32 -2.48 7.35 -43.15
CA LEU A 32 -2.15 7.65 -41.76
C LEU A 32 -1.13 6.63 -41.25
N THR A 33 -0.09 7.10 -40.56
CA THR A 33 0.79 6.21 -39.78
C THR A 33 0.69 6.53 -38.30
N TYR A 34 0.66 5.49 -37.47
CA TYR A 34 0.49 5.56 -36.02
C TYR A 34 1.44 4.60 -35.31
N PRO A 35 1.84 4.88 -34.06
CA PRO A 35 2.77 4.03 -33.32
C PRO A 35 2.19 2.63 -33.04
N ALA A 36 3.09 1.67 -32.79
CA ALA A 36 2.73 0.41 -32.17
C ALA A 36 2.01 0.62 -30.82
N GLY A 37 1.13 -0.30 -30.45
CA GLY A 37 0.33 -0.22 -29.23
C GLY A 37 -0.97 0.58 -29.38
N LEU A 38 -1.26 1.10 -30.57
CA LEU A 38 -2.59 1.51 -30.99
C LEU A 38 -3.16 0.50 -32.00
N SER A 39 -4.47 0.29 -31.96
CA SER A 39 -5.18 -0.65 -32.85
C SER A 39 -6.30 0.04 -33.60
N TYR A 40 -6.46 -0.21 -34.89
CA TYR A 40 -7.57 0.37 -35.64
C TYR A 40 -8.93 -0.17 -35.14
N ARG A 41 -9.92 0.71 -34.98
CA ARG A 41 -11.28 0.33 -34.53
C ARG A 41 -12.33 0.62 -35.58
N LYS A 42 -12.40 1.86 -36.04
CA LYS A 42 -13.38 2.32 -37.02
C LYS A 42 -13.00 3.65 -37.63
N PHE A 43 -13.72 4.02 -38.67
CA PHE A 43 -13.76 5.38 -39.17
C PHE A 43 -15.20 5.90 -39.23
N THR A 44 -15.37 7.21 -39.16
CA THR A 44 -16.65 7.88 -39.34
C THR A 44 -16.50 8.99 -40.38
N ILE A 45 -17.46 9.04 -41.31
CA ILE A 45 -17.47 10.00 -42.40
C ILE A 45 -18.20 11.26 -41.94
N GLN A 46 -17.59 12.43 -42.17
CA GLN A 46 -18.25 13.72 -41.97
C GLN A 46 -18.58 14.39 -43.30
N GLN A 47 -17.70 14.29 -44.30
CA GLN A 47 -17.87 14.88 -45.62
C GLN A 47 -17.11 14.07 -46.68
N GLY A 48 -17.74 13.82 -47.83
CA GLY A 48 -17.19 13.05 -48.95
C GLY A 48 -17.51 11.55 -48.87
N ARG A 49 -17.04 10.76 -49.85
CA ARG A 49 -17.07 9.29 -49.82
C ARG A 49 -15.70 8.77 -49.43
N ILE A 50 -15.63 8.04 -48.33
CA ILE A 50 -14.38 7.56 -47.74
C ILE A 50 -14.49 6.07 -47.48
N GLU A 51 -13.41 5.36 -47.79
CA GLU A 51 -13.23 3.95 -47.46
C GLU A 51 -11.81 3.77 -46.92
N CYS A 52 -11.71 3.27 -45.69
CA CYS A 52 -10.44 3.10 -45.00
C CYS A 52 -10.16 1.62 -44.73
N ASN A 53 -8.94 1.20 -45.03
CA ASN A 53 -8.38 -0.09 -44.64
C ASN A 53 -7.18 0.14 -43.73
N SER A 54 -7.03 -0.67 -42.69
CA SER A 54 -5.93 -0.52 -41.74
C SER A 54 -5.17 -1.81 -41.54
N LEU A 55 -3.87 -1.67 -41.32
CA LEU A 55 -2.95 -2.73 -40.97
C LEU A 55 -2.27 -2.31 -39.67
N ASP A 56 -2.61 -3.01 -38.58
CA ASP A 56 -1.99 -2.79 -37.27
C ASP A 56 -0.58 -3.40 -37.24
N SER A 57 0.23 -2.96 -36.27
CA SER A 57 1.55 -3.52 -36.03
C SER A 57 1.44 -4.92 -35.42
N GLU A 58 1.95 -5.94 -36.11
CA GLU A 58 1.92 -7.34 -35.63
C GLU A 58 3.08 -7.66 -34.66
N ASP A 59 4.23 -7.02 -34.85
CA ASP A 59 5.46 -7.25 -34.09
C ASP A 59 5.60 -6.34 -32.86
N GLY A 60 4.69 -5.38 -32.70
CA GLY A 60 4.72 -4.38 -31.62
C GLY A 60 5.88 -3.37 -31.75
N LEU A 61 6.60 -3.38 -32.87
CA LEU A 61 7.75 -2.50 -33.16
C LEU A 61 7.50 -1.64 -34.40
N SER A 62 6.84 -2.20 -35.41
CA SER A 62 6.46 -1.50 -36.63
C SER A 62 5.36 -0.46 -36.38
N GLN A 63 5.28 0.56 -37.24
CA GLN A 63 4.16 1.49 -37.19
C GLN A 63 2.95 0.87 -37.88
N GLY A 64 1.76 1.07 -37.31
CA GLY A 64 0.51 0.75 -38.00
C GLY A 64 0.21 1.77 -39.10
N MET A 65 -0.58 1.35 -40.08
CA MET A 65 -0.90 2.15 -41.25
C MET A 65 -2.39 2.04 -41.60
N THR A 66 -3.06 3.19 -41.76
CA THR A 66 -4.44 3.27 -42.27
C THR A 66 -4.45 3.96 -43.62
N ASP A 67 -4.85 3.26 -44.67
CA ASP A 67 -5.03 3.79 -46.02
C ASP A 67 -6.51 4.12 -46.27
N CYS A 68 -6.80 5.41 -46.41
CA CYS A 68 -8.15 5.93 -46.64
C CYS A 68 -8.27 6.52 -48.04
N THR A 69 -9.15 5.97 -48.86
CA THR A 69 -9.48 6.52 -50.18
C THR A 69 -10.49 7.66 -50.06
N ILE A 70 -10.38 8.66 -50.94
CA ILE A 70 -11.23 9.85 -50.95
C ILE A 70 -11.90 9.99 -52.31
N ASP A 71 -13.24 9.98 -52.32
CA ASP A 71 -14.09 10.23 -53.47
C ASP A 71 -13.69 9.48 -54.75
N LYS A 72 -13.23 8.24 -54.59
CA LYS A 72 -12.81 7.39 -55.71
C LYS A 72 -13.92 7.30 -56.78
N PRO A 73 -13.60 7.43 -58.09
CA PRO A 73 -12.26 7.62 -58.66
C PRO A 73 -11.76 9.08 -58.74
N ILE A 74 -12.63 10.08 -58.54
CA ILE A 74 -12.32 11.49 -58.77
C ILE A 74 -12.72 12.34 -57.58
N PHE A 75 -11.71 12.90 -56.90
CA PHE A 75 -11.89 13.96 -55.91
C PHE A 75 -11.90 15.33 -56.59
N LYS A 76 -13.07 15.97 -56.61
CA LYS A 76 -13.33 17.15 -57.45
C LYS A 76 -12.51 18.37 -57.04
N SER A 77 -12.19 19.20 -58.02
CA SER A 77 -11.61 20.52 -57.84
C SER A 77 -12.45 21.39 -56.90
N LYS A 78 -11.78 22.15 -56.02
CA LYS A 78 -12.38 23.08 -55.04
C LYS A 78 -13.37 22.43 -54.09
N THR A 79 -13.12 21.18 -53.70
CA THR A 79 -13.93 20.44 -52.72
C THR A 79 -13.07 19.93 -51.57
N GLY A 80 -13.73 19.60 -50.46
CA GLY A 80 -13.10 19.05 -49.26
C GLY A 80 -13.73 17.72 -48.84
N ALA A 81 -12.97 16.94 -48.10
CA ALA A 81 -13.42 15.73 -47.42
C ALA A 81 -12.98 15.77 -45.96
N SER A 82 -13.81 15.22 -45.07
CA SER A 82 -13.54 15.17 -43.63
C SER A 82 -14.03 13.87 -43.04
N PHE A 83 -13.20 13.24 -42.23
CA PHE A 83 -13.51 11.98 -41.56
C PHE A 83 -12.70 11.84 -40.27
N ILE A 84 -13.13 10.94 -39.39
CA ILE A 84 -12.44 10.62 -38.15
C ILE A 84 -12.03 9.16 -38.19
N VAL A 85 -10.77 8.88 -37.87
CA VAL A 85 -10.28 7.52 -37.61
C VAL A 85 -10.11 7.32 -36.11
N SER A 86 -10.70 6.27 -35.57
CA SER A 86 -10.65 5.92 -34.16
C SER A 86 -9.68 4.76 -33.96
N TYR A 87 -8.64 4.98 -33.18
CA TYR A 87 -7.67 3.98 -32.75
C TYR A 87 -7.92 3.60 -31.28
N GLY A 88 -7.94 2.33 -30.97
CA GLY A 88 -8.04 1.82 -29.60
C GLY A 88 -6.71 1.88 -28.89
N ILE A 89 -6.75 2.32 -27.64
CA ILE A 89 -5.62 2.38 -26.73
C ILE A 89 -5.69 1.13 -25.85
N GLU A 90 -4.76 0.20 -26.01
CA GLU A 90 -4.72 -0.99 -25.17
C GLU A 90 -4.21 -0.65 -23.77
N THR A 91 -4.80 -1.25 -22.72
CA THR A 91 -4.48 -0.92 -21.32
C THR A 91 -3.04 -1.24 -20.93
N ASN A 92 -2.42 -2.22 -21.60
CA ASN A 92 -1.02 -2.61 -21.39
C ASN A 92 -0.05 -1.95 -22.40
N SER A 93 -0.53 -0.99 -23.19
CA SER A 93 0.26 -0.36 -24.24
C SER A 93 1.42 0.46 -23.67
N GLN A 94 2.65 0.14 -24.10
CA GLN A 94 3.87 0.84 -23.71
C GLN A 94 4.21 1.96 -24.71
N LEU A 95 3.28 2.89 -24.89
CA LEU A 95 3.51 4.10 -25.66
C LEU A 95 4.63 4.96 -25.04
N GLU A 96 5.43 5.56 -25.89
CA GLU A 96 6.38 6.59 -25.46
C GLU A 96 5.66 7.81 -24.87
N ARG A 97 6.39 8.65 -24.12
CA ARG A 97 5.85 9.89 -23.51
C ARG A 97 5.22 10.84 -24.54
N LYS A 98 5.67 10.76 -25.78
CA LYS A 98 5.14 11.53 -26.90
C LYS A 98 5.05 10.61 -28.10
N ILE A 99 3.85 10.49 -28.63
CA ILE A 99 3.60 9.74 -29.86
C ILE A 99 3.40 10.68 -31.03
N PHE A 100 3.52 10.13 -32.24
CA PHE A 100 3.32 10.87 -33.47
C PHE A 100 2.34 10.15 -34.37
N VAL A 101 1.36 10.88 -34.87
CA VAL A 101 0.50 10.43 -35.97
C VAL A 101 0.86 11.27 -37.19
N THR A 102 1.05 10.62 -38.33
CA THR A 102 1.34 11.30 -39.59
C THR A 102 0.20 11.09 -40.57
N ALA A 103 -0.01 12.06 -41.45
CA ALA A 103 -0.94 11.98 -42.56
C ALA A 103 -0.19 12.33 -43.84
N ASN A 104 -0.23 11.43 -44.81
CA ASN A 104 0.36 11.61 -46.13
C ASN A 104 -0.72 11.51 -47.21
N ALA A 105 -1.03 12.61 -47.86
CA ALA A 105 -1.97 12.70 -48.96
C ALA A 105 -1.25 12.42 -50.29
N THR A 106 -1.84 11.56 -51.11
CA THR A 106 -1.30 11.23 -52.44
C THR A 106 -2.44 11.08 -53.44
N SER A 107 -2.12 11.19 -54.72
CA SER A 107 -3.05 10.86 -55.81
C SER A 107 -2.37 10.11 -56.93
N GLY A 108 -3.15 9.64 -57.91
CA GLY A 108 -2.67 9.05 -59.14
C GLY A 108 -2.31 10.06 -60.23
N ASN A 109 -2.29 11.36 -59.93
CA ASN A 109 -1.79 12.38 -60.85
C ASN A 109 -0.26 12.27 -60.97
N GLN A 110 0.30 12.73 -62.11
CA GLN A 110 1.75 12.66 -62.34
C GLN A 110 2.52 13.67 -61.48
N GLU A 111 1.94 14.86 -61.29
CA GLU A 111 2.56 15.95 -60.54
C GLU A 111 1.56 16.60 -59.58
N HIS A 112 2.10 17.20 -58.54
CA HIS A 112 1.37 17.97 -57.55
C HIS A 112 1.90 19.40 -57.52
N ALA A 113 1.02 20.37 -57.23
CA ALA A 113 1.46 21.75 -57.09
C ALA A 113 2.49 21.89 -55.96
N PRO A 114 3.58 22.66 -56.12
CA PRO A 114 4.60 22.83 -55.06
C PRO A 114 4.06 23.43 -53.76
N THR A 115 2.92 24.13 -53.84
CA THR A 115 2.21 24.71 -52.69
C THR A 115 1.35 23.70 -51.92
N SER A 116 1.34 22.43 -52.33
CA SER A 116 0.50 21.40 -51.71
C SER A 116 1.11 20.90 -50.42
N GLU A 117 0.38 21.00 -49.32
CA GLU A 117 0.76 20.38 -48.05
C GLU A 117 0.32 18.91 -48.05
N LEU A 118 1.17 18.04 -48.60
CA LEU A 118 0.87 16.62 -48.73
C LEU A 118 1.18 15.82 -47.44
N TYR A 119 2.12 16.28 -46.63
CA TYR A 119 2.54 15.60 -45.41
C TYR A 119 2.30 16.46 -44.17
N LYS A 120 1.70 15.86 -43.14
CA LYS A 120 1.52 16.50 -41.84
C LYS A 120 1.84 15.53 -40.71
N LYS A 121 2.62 15.99 -39.74
CA LYS A 121 2.97 15.24 -38.53
C LYS A 121 2.40 15.93 -37.31
N LYS A 122 1.68 15.20 -36.47
CA LYS A 122 1.11 15.69 -35.22
C LYS A 122 1.73 14.94 -34.04
N SER A 123 2.32 15.68 -33.10
CA SER A 123 2.75 15.14 -31.82
C SER A 123 1.61 15.17 -30.80
N ILE A 124 1.51 14.12 -29.98
CA ILE A 124 0.50 13.99 -28.93
C ILE A 124 1.22 13.51 -27.67
N ASP A 125 0.99 14.18 -26.55
CA ASP A 125 1.59 13.80 -25.27
C ASP A 125 0.83 12.61 -24.67
N VAL A 126 1.53 11.72 -23.98
CA VAL A 126 0.97 10.51 -23.37
C VAL A 126 1.12 10.56 -21.87
N LYS A 127 0.03 10.29 -21.15
CA LYS A 127 0.04 10.09 -19.70
C LYS A 127 -0.61 8.78 -19.31
N TYR A 128 -0.06 8.16 -18.28
CA TYR A 128 -0.53 6.90 -17.74
C TYR A 128 -1.39 7.11 -16.50
N SER A 129 -2.54 6.43 -16.45
CA SER A 129 -3.36 6.46 -15.26
C SER A 129 -2.74 5.64 -14.14
N ILE A 130 -2.79 6.20 -12.93
CA ILE A 130 -2.47 5.49 -11.70
C ILE A 130 -3.71 5.48 -10.80
N PHE A 131 -3.97 4.33 -10.20
CA PHE A 131 -5.04 4.14 -9.24
C PHE A 131 -4.45 3.51 -7.97
N MET A 132 -4.76 4.09 -6.81
CA MET A 132 -4.26 3.60 -5.52
C MET A 132 -5.37 3.59 -4.49
N THR A 133 -5.52 2.47 -3.79
CA THR A 133 -6.48 2.29 -2.69
C THR A 133 -5.77 2.17 -1.36
N PHE A 134 -6.35 2.78 -0.32
CA PHE A 134 -5.89 2.67 1.05
C PHE A 134 -6.84 1.77 1.85
N GLU A 135 -6.40 0.58 2.23
CA GLU A 135 -7.04 -0.23 3.27
C GLU A 135 -6.32 0.06 4.60
N SER A 136 -7.06 0.36 5.67
CA SER A 136 -6.46 0.50 7.01
C SER A 136 -7.44 0.05 8.09
N SER A 137 -7.00 -0.82 8.99
CA SER A 137 -7.64 -1.10 10.27
C SER A 137 -7.09 -0.17 11.37
N LEU A 138 -7.93 0.23 12.33
CA LEU A 138 -7.51 0.93 13.53
C LEU A 138 -6.65 -0.03 14.38
N SER A 139 -5.50 0.44 14.89
CA SER A 139 -4.57 -0.34 15.71
C SER A 139 -4.38 0.38 17.05
N TYR A 140 -4.65 -0.32 18.14
CA TYR A 140 -4.52 0.16 19.51
C TYR A 140 -3.25 -0.40 20.15
N ASN A 141 -2.46 0.44 20.83
CA ASN A 141 -1.19 0.04 21.45
C ASN A 141 -1.03 0.66 22.85
N ASN A 142 -0.81 -0.18 23.86
CA ASN A 142 -0.63 0.23 25.26
C ASN A 142 0.84 0.36 25.65
N PHE A 143 1.17 1.39 26.42
CA PHE A 143 2.50 1.58 27.00
C PHE A 143 2.42 1.66 28.52
N THR A 144 3.39 1.06 29.21
CA THR A 144 3.47 1.06 30.67
C THR A 144 4.61 1.99 31.09
N PHE A 145 4.33 2.87 32.05
CA PHE A 145 5.29 3.84 32.57
C PHE A 145 6.44 3.13 33.32
N GLY A 146 7.69 3.54 33.11
CA GLY A 146 8.85 3.06 33.88
C GLY A 146 9.63 1.86 33.32
N LYS A 147 9.12 1.17 32.29
CA LYS A 147 9.91 0.17 31.53
C LYS A 147 10.69 0.83 30.39
N ASN A 148 11.96 0.42 30.20
CA ASN A 148 12.80 0.80 29.05
C ASN A 148 12.34 0.16 27.72
N ASP A 149 11.04 -0.04 27.52
CA ASP A 149 10.44 -0.61 26.32
C ASP A 149 10.36 0.46 25.22
N LEU A 150 11.54 0.93 24.77
CA LEU A 150 11.70 2.09 23.88
C LEU A 150 11.16 1.91 22.45
N LYS A 151 10.66 0.73 22.06
CA LYS A 151 10.15 0.45 20.71
C LYS A 151 9.05 -0.62 20.73
N LYS A 152 7.81 -0.27 20.37
CA LYS A 152 6.75 -1.24 20.02
C LYS A 152 6.45 -1.15 18.52
N PRO A 153 6.41 -2.27 17.78
CA PRO A 153 6.11 -2.26 16.35
C PRO A 153 4.65 -1.89 16.10
N VAL A 154 4.40 -0.80 15.39
CA VAL A 154 3.07 -0.46 14.88
C VAL A 154 2.90 -1.16 13.53
N GLN A 155 2.14 -2.26 13.50
CA GLN A 155 1.79 -2.92 12.24
C GLN A 155 0.56 -2.25 11.63
N LYS A 156 0.76 -1.49 10.54
CA LYS A 156 -0.33 -0.95 9.73
C LYS A 156 -0.18 -1.45 8.30
N SER A 157 -1.20 -2.15 7.81
CA SER A 157 -1.20 -2.76 6.47
C SER A 157 -1.60 -1.74 5.40
N VAL A 158 -0.73 -0.80 5.06
CA VAL A 158 -0.81 -0.18 3.73
C VAL A 158 -0.22 -1.22 2.76
N LYS A 159 -0.82 -1.48 1.60
CA LYS A 159 -0.29 -2.41 0.57
C LYS A 159 1.04 -1.93 -0.06
N VAL A 160 1.82 -1.14 0.67
CA VAL A 160 3.27 -0.94 0.55
C VAL A 160 3.83 -1.09 1.97
N LYS A 161 4.58 -2.17 2.25
CA LYS A 161 5.08 -2.50 3.59
C LYS A 161 6.16 -1.50 4.03
N TYR A 162 5.78 -0.49 4.81
CA TYR A 162 6.71 0.38 5.54
C TYR A 162 6.54 0.18 7.05
N ASN A 163 7.63 -0.10 7.76
CA ASN A 163 7.65 -0.18 9.23
C ASN A 163 8.00 1.21 9.79
N PHE A 164 7.07 1.83 10.52
CA PHE A 164 7.33 3.09 11.22
C PHE A 164 7.71 2.80 12.68
N TYR A 165 8.83 3.35 13.14
CA TYR A 165 9.28 3.26 14.53
C TYR A 165 9.09 4.62 15.20
N LEU A 166 8.18 4.69 16.17
CA LEU A 166 8.00 5.89 16.98
C LEU A 166 8.80 5.77 18.28
N SER A 167 9.65 6.77 18.56
CA SER A 167 10.36 6.89 19.84
C SER A 167 9.74 8.02 20.64
N VAL A 168 8.99 7.70 21.70
CA VAL A 168 8.41 8.71 22.60
C VAL A 168 9.16 8.65 23.93
N LYS A 169 9.81 9.75 24.33
CA LYS A 169 10.33 9.92 25.69
C LYS A 169 9.25 10.58 26.54
N ILE A 170 8.62 9.82 27.43
CA ILE A 170 7.49 10.28 28.25
C ILE A 170 7.96 10.45 29.70
N GLY A 171 7.86 11.68 30.23
CA GLY A 171 8.11 12.01 31.64
C GLY A 171 6.85 12.15 32.49
N LEU A 172 5.69 11.76 31.96
CA LEU A 172 4.36 11.92 32.59
C LEU A 172 3.87 10.59 33.16
N GLN A 173 3.31 10.62 34.37
CA GLN A 173 2.80 9.46 35.13
C GLN A 173 1.52 8.84 34.51
N SER A 174 0.75 9.64 33.76
CA SER A 174 -0.43 9.21 33.01
C SER A 174 -0.70 10.22 31.89
N ALA A 175 -0.93 9.74 30.67
CA ALA A 175 -1.23 10.58 29.52
C ALA A 175 -1.92 9.78 28.41
N LYS A 176 -2.79 10.48 27.66
CA LYS A 176 -3.42 9.99 26.44
C LYS A 176 -2.97 10.86 25.27
N PHE A 177 -2.35 10.24 24.27
CA PHE A 177 -1.87 10.92 23.07
C PHE A 177 -2.65 10.45 21.85
N LEU A 178 -3.03 11.40 20.99
CA LEU A 178 -3.52 11.11 19.66
C LEU A 178 -2.39 11.39 18.66
N LEU A 179 -1.87 10.33 18.06
CA LEU A 179 -0.85 10.41 17.03
C LEU A 179 -1.52 10.44 15.67
N THR A 180 -1.36 11.53 14.94
CA THR A 180 -1.85 11.67 13.57
C THR A 180 -0.70 11.55 12.59
N SER A 181 -0.66 10.47 11.81
CA SER A 181 0.25 10.30 10.67
C SER A 181 -0.50 10.59 9.37
N THR A 182 0.19 11.16 8.37
CA THR A 182 -0.42 11.44 7.06
C THR A 182 0.30 10.65 5.98
N ALA A 183 -0.44 9.80 5.26
CA ALA A 183 0.04 9.11 4.08
C ALA A 183 -0.49 9.85 2.83
N SER A 184 0.39 10.18 1.90
CA SER A 184 0.06 10.83 0.64
C SER A 184 0.76 10.13 -0.52
N LEU A 185 0.17 10.21 -1.71
CA LEU A 185 0.75 9.69 -2.94
C LEU A 185 1.50 10.81 -3.66
N ASP A 186 2.82 10.66 -3.76
CA ASP A 186 3.67 11.51 -4.60
C ASP A 186 4.07 10.76 -5.87
N TYR A 187 3.99 11.44 -7.01
CA TYR A 187 4.24 10.85 -8.33
C TYR A 187 4.62 11.91 -9.36
N ASP A 188 5.31 11.49 -10.41
CA ASP A 188 5.66 12.36 -11.53
C ASP A 188 4.42 12.73 -12.36
N LYS A 189 3.88 13.92 -12.10
CA LYS A 189 2.71 14.50 -12.79
C LYS A 189 2.93 14.78 -14.28
N THR A 190 4.18 14.71 -14.77
CA THR A 190 4.47 14.85 -16.20
C THR A 190 4.15 13.58 -16.97
N GLN A 191 4.29 12.40 -16.34
CA GLN A 191 4.10 11.09 -16.96
C GLN A 191 2.82 10.39 -16.52
N TYR A 192 2.36 10.69 -15.31
CA TYR A 192 1.22 10.01 -14.71
C TYR A 192 0.09 10.96 -14.37
N ILE A 193 -1.13 10.44 -14.37
CA ILE A 193 -2.34 11.10 -13.88
C ILE A 193 -3.04 10.19 -12.91
N TYR A 194 -3.42 10.72 -11.76
CA TYR A 194 -4.27 9.99 -10.84
C TYR A 194 -5.69 9.94 -11.41
N PHE A 195 -6.27 8.74 -11.46
CA PHE A 195 -7.65 8.52 -11.87
C PHE A 195 -8.42 7.88 -10.72
N SER A 196 -9.60 8.41 -10.41
CA SER A 196 -10.57 7.79 -9.52
C SER A 196 -11.88 7.61 -10.26
N THR A 197 -12.60 6.53 -9.96
CA THR A 197 -13.97 6.31 -10.45
C THR A 197 -15.00 7.22 -9.75
N GLY A 198 -14.59 7.98 -8.73
CA GLY A 198 -15.39 9.01 -8.05
C GLY A 198 -15.31 10.39 -8.73
N SER A 199 -15.88 11.42 -8.09
CA SER A 199 -15.92 12.78 -8.64
C SER A 199 -14.59 13.56 -8.53
N ASP A 200 -13.67 13.13 -7.65
CA ASP A 200 -12.42 13.82 -7.40
C ASP A 200 -11.22 13.06 -7.98
N ASN A 201 -10.57 13.66 -8.98
CA ASN A 201 -9.29 13.18 -9.55
C ASN A 201 -8.07 13.65 -8.75
N SER A 202 -8.25 13.94 -7.46
CA SER A 202 -7.14 14.27 -6.57
C SER A 202 -6.60 13.02 -5.88
N PRO A 203 -5.27 12.84 -5.80
CA PRO A 203 -4.69 11.70 -5.12
C PRO A 203 -5.11 11.71 -3.63
N PRO A 204 -5.54 10.56 -3.07
CA PRO A 204 -6.05 10.52 -1.72
C PRO A 204 -4.95 10.81 -0.71
N VAL A 205 -5.25 11.69 0.24
CA VAL A 205 -4.42 11.95 1.42
C VAL A 205 -5.12 11.30 2.62
N ARG A 206 -4.50 10.29 3.22
CA ARG A 206 -5.09 9.55 4.34
C ARG A 206 -4.45 10.00 5.65
N ARG A 207 -5.28 10.43 6.60
CA ARG A 207 -4.88 10.61 7.99
C ARG A 207 -5.06 9.30 8.74
N ILE A 208 -4.03 8.92 9.45
CA ILE A 208 -3.91 7.72 10.25
C ILE A 208 -3.84 8.18 11.70
N GLU A 209 -4.85 7.83 12.48
CA GLU A 209 -4.87 8.12 13.92
C GLU A 209 -4.46 6.86 14.70
N ALA A 210 -3.66 7.06 15.74
CA ALA A 210 -3.30 6.05 16.72
C ALA A 210 -3.42 6.67 18.11
N GLU A 211 -4.18 6.01 18.97
CA GLU A 211 -4.33 6.41 20.36
C GLU A 211 -3.32 5.67 21.21
N VAL A 212 -2.58 6.42 22.03
CA VAL A 212 -1.57 5.88 22.95
C VAL A 212 -1.97 6.26 24.36
N GLU A 213 -2.22 5.24 25.18
CA GLU A 213 -2.51 5.38 26.59
C GLU A 213 -1.33 4.87 27.42
N VAL A 214 -0.89 5.71 28.37
CA VAL A 214 0.18 5.40 29.31
C VAL A 214 -0.42 5.12 30.68
N TYR A 215 -0.21 3.91 31.17
CA TYR A 215 -0.65 3.49 32.49
C TYR A 215 0.52 3.46 33.49
N PRO A 216 0.34 3.95 34.72
CA PRO A 216 1.31 3.75 35.78
C PRO A 216 1.44 2.25 36.13
N GLU A 217 2.64 1.80 36.49
CA GLU A 217 2.78 0.47 37.09
C GLU A 217 1.99 0.41 38.41
N PRO A 218 1.21 -0.66 38.66
CA PRO A 218 0.53 -0.81 39.93
C PRO A 218 1.55 -0.96 41.07
N ASP A 219 1.56 -0.03 42.02
CA ASP A 219 2.39 -0.12 43.22
C ASP A 219 1.63 -0.86 44.33
N PHE A 220 1.94 -2.15 44.49
CA PHE A 220 1.35 -3.02 45.53
C PHE A 220 2.13 -3.00 46.85
N THR A 221 3.12 -2.10 47.01
CA THR A 221 3.98 -2.10 48.19
C THR A 221 3.20 -1.90 49.48
N LYS A 222 2.15 -1.07 49.46
CA LYS A 222 1.29 -0.81 50.63
C LYS A 222 0.46 -2.03 51.02
N GLU A 223 -0.11 -2.73 50.04
CA GLU A 223 -0.91 -3.93 50.22
C GLU A 223 -0.06 -5.09 50.72
N ILE A 224 1.16 -5.26 50.19
CA ILE A 224 2.11 -6.28 50.64
C ILE A 224 2.54 -6.02 52.08
N VAL A 225 2.97 -4.78 52.41
CA VAL A 225 3.37 -4.43 53.78
C VAL A 225 2.19 -4.57 54.75
N GLY A 226 1.00 -4.14 54.35
CA GLY A 226 -0.23 -4.30 55.14
C GLY A 226 -0.60 -5.76 55.38
N GLY A 227 -0.51 -6.60 54.35
CA GLY A 227 -0.75 -8.04 54.44
C GLY A 227 0.24 -8.75 55.35
N CYS A 228 1.53 -8.41 55.26
CA CYS A 228 2.57 -8.97 56.13
C CYS A 228 2.34 -8.58 57.60
N LEU A 229 2.10 -7.31 57.89
CA LEU A 229 1.86 -6.83 59.27
C LEU A 229 0.57 -7.42 59.85
N GLY A 230 -0.51 -7.46 59.05
CA GLY A 230 -1.78 -8.06 59.46
C GLY A 230 -1.66 -9.56 59.72
N GLY A 231 -0.96 -10.30 58.86
CA GLY A 231 -0.70 -11.72 59.03
C GLY A 231 0.12 -12.04 60.28
N LEU A 232 1.15 -11.23 60.57
CA LEU A 232 1.97 -11.36 61.78
C LEU A 232 1.16 -11.11 63.05
N ALA A 233 0.31 -10.08 63.06
CA ALA A 233 -0.56 -9.78 64.19
C ALA A 233 -1.59 -10.91 64.42
N PHE A 234 -2.19 -11.44 63.36
CA PHE A 234 -3.12 -12.55 63.44
C PHE A 234 -2.44 -13.84 63.96
N LEU A 235 -1.22 -14.13 63.49
CA LEU A 235 -0.42 -15.25 63.98
C LEU A 235 -0.08 -15.12 65.48
N ALA A 236 0.27 -13.91 65.94
CA ALA A 236 0.52 -13.64 67.35
C ALA A 236 -0.73 -13.87 68.22
N LEU A 237 -1.90 -13.46 67.75
CA LEU A 237 -3.17 -13.72 68.45
C LEU A 237 -3.51 -15.21 68.51
N LEU A 238 -3.32 -15.94 67.41
CA LEU A 238 -3.53 -17.39 67.37
C LEU A 238 -2.58 -18.13 68.32
N THR A 239 -1.29 -17.80 68.31
CA THR A 239 -0.29 -18.41 69.20
C THR A 239 -0.61 -18.13 70.67
N ALA A 240 -1.00 -16.91 71.04
CA ALA A 240 -1.45 -16.57 72.39
C ALA A 240 -2.71 -17.35 72.80
N GLY A 241 -3.70 -17.46 71.91
CA GLY A 241 -4.92 -18.25 72.13
C GLY A 241 -4.64 -19.74 72.35
N LEU A 242 -3.82 -20.35 71.48
CA LEU A 242 -3.40 -21.74 71.59
C LEU A 242 -2.53 -22.00 72.84
N TYR A 243 -1.68 -21.04 73.22
CA TYR A 243 -0.91 -21.12 74.46
C TYR A 243 -1.81 -21.11 75.68
N LYS A 244 -2.81 -20.20 75.73
CA LYS A 244 -3.80 -20.13 76.82
C LYS A 244 -4.70 -21.38 76.87
N ALA A 245 -5.04 -21.96 75.72
CA ALA A 245 -5.78 -23.22 75.62
C ALA A 245 -4.94 -24.46 76.01
N GLY A 246 -3.64 -24.30 76.31
CA GLY A 246 -2.76 -25.38 76.76
C GLY A 246 -2.26 -26.29 75.64
N PHE A 247 -2.46 -25.91 74.37
CA PHE A 247 -2.09 -26.73 73.20
C PHE A 247 -0.57 -26.98 73.11
N PHE A 248 0.25 -26.05 73.61
CA PHE A 248 1.72 -26.15 73.58
C PHE A 248 2.36 -26.68 74.88
N LYS A 249 1.57 -27.20 75.84
CA LYS A 249 2.12 -27.88 77.02
C LYS A 249 2.72 -29.23 76.62
N SER A 250 3.99 -29.23 76.26
CA SER A 250 4.76 -30.43 76.00
C SER A 250 5.07 -31.21 77.30
N LYS A 251 4.84 -32.52 77.29
CA LYS A 251 5.25 -33.46 78.36
C LYS A 251 6.77 -33.73 78.41
N TYR A 252 7.60 -33.02 77.63
CA TYR A 252 9.05 -33.26 77.58
C TYR A 252 9.75 -33.14 78.94
N LYS A 253 9.27 -32.26 79.83
CA LYS A 253 9.80 -32.17 81.21
C LYS A 253 9.50 -33.39 82.09
N GLN A 254 8.46 -34.18 81.79
CA GLN A 254 8.16 -35.41 82.54
C GLN A 254 9.10 -36.55 82.12
N MET A 255 9.43 -36.65 80.82
CA MET A 255 10.34 -37.67 80.30
C MET A 255 11.82 -37.47 80.71
N ILE A 256 12.27 -36.23 80.92
CA ILE A 256 13.64 -35.98 81.44
C ILE A 256 13.78 -36.39 82.91
N ASN A 257 12.72 -36.24 83.72
CA ASN A 257 12.77 -36.60 85.14
C ASN A 257 12.58 -38.11 85.39
N GLU A 258 11.86 -38.83 84.53
CA GLU A 258 11.73 -40.30 84.62
C GLU A 258 13.03 -41.02 84.22
N ASN A 259 13.81 -40.47 83.27
CA ASN A 259 15.07 -41.07 82.83
C ASN A 259 16.29 -40.75 83.72
N ALA A 260 16.15 -39.89 84.73
CA ALA A 260 17.22 -39.54 85.68
C ALA A 260 17.18 -40.36 86.99
N ALA A 261 16.22 -41.28 87.14
CA ALA A 261 15.99 -42.05 88.37
C ALA A 261 16.46 -43.52 88.31
N ASP A 262 17.08 -43.97 87.22
CA ASP A 262 17.58 -45.35 87.12
C ASP A 262 19.03 -45.39 86.62
N GLY A 263 19.95 -45.18 87.56
CA GLY A 263 21.39 -45.43 87.38
C GLY A 263 21.86 -46.34 88.51
N PRO A 264 22.37 -47.56 88.23
CA PRO A 264 22.87 -48.44 89.28
C PRO A 264 24.28 -48.02 89.71
N SER A 265 24.47 -47.90 91.04
CA SER A 265 25.75 -47.75 91.74
C SER A 265 26.23 -49.14 92.23
N PRO A 266 27.53 -49.37 92.51
CA PRO A 266 28.27 -50.52 91.97
C PRO A 266 28.62 -51.56 93.03
N GLY A 267 29.08 -52.73 92.55
CA GLY A 267 29.79 -53.70 93.39
C GLY A 267 30.43 -54.83 92.57
N THR A 268 31.75 -54.71 92.37
CA THR A 268 32.84 -55.71 92.61
C THR A 268 32.63 -57.17 92.13
N ASP A 269 33.59 -57.90 91.57
CA ASP A 269 35.01 -57.70 91.21
C ASP A 269 35.48 -59.01 90.50
N ALA A 270 36.55 -58.92 89.69
CA ALA A 270 37.55 -59.97 89.32
C ALA A 270 37.06 -61.33 88.75
N GLY A 271 37.66 -61.99 87.75
CA GLY A 271 38.97 -61.86 87.10
C GLY A 271 39.43 -63.27 86.65
N ALA A 272 40.08 -63.34 85.47
CA ALA A 272 40.90 -64.44 84.89
C ALA A 272 40.16 -65.72 84.42
N THR A 273 40.51 -66.43 83.32
CA THR A 273 41.80 -66.86 82.69
C THR A 273 41.55 -67.38 81.25
N LEU A 274 42.36 -67.04 80.21
CA LEU A 274 43.41 -67.83 79.48
C LEU A 274 42.99 -69.17 78.82
N PRO A 275 43.74 -69.75 77.85
CA PRO A 275 44.65 -69.26 76.78
C PRO A 275 44.07 -69.65 75.38
N GLU A 276 44.62 -69.43 74.18
CA GLU A 276 45.98 -69.39 73.59
C GLU A 276 45.95 -68.43 72.39
#